data_AF-A0A3D2UQ09-F1
#
_entry.id   AF-A0A3D2UQ09-F1
#
_cell.length_a   1.000
_cell.length_b   1.000
_cell.length_c   1.000
_cell.angle_alpha   90.00
_cell.angle_beta   90.00
_cell.angle_gamma   90.00
#
_symmetry.space_group_name_H-M   'P 1'
#
loop_
_entity.id
_entity.type
_entity.pdbx_description
1 polymer ?
#
loop_
_entity_poly.entity_id
_entity_poly.type
_entity_poly.pdbx_seq_one_letter_code
_entity_poly.pdbx_strand_id
1 'polypeptide(L)'
;PLPKPKRCRQFTLDNFVSRMKFRKVKDTTGTGHHSLVEVGDFEFVNPTNQISEMFISSRIFLERDFLRFVGFPIDNPIALGVLTKKIKKEWDEKYKELKSVDIPEPLLKVLTVDSKKEQIRLLKNLSLNNEQLVAFLIRAGEDFGYSYSQYTGEHLPKGLADKKLPTLAELKEDGEVKIIGETEMTKGQVKQSIEQRHVAVSKFLDKGDKWHCLMQMLAHCT
;
A
#
# COMPACT_ATOMS: atom_id res chain seq x y z
N PRO A 1 33.96 32.86 -20.72
CA PRO A 1 33.48 31.47 -20.54
C PRO A 1 32.36 31.42 -19.49
N LEU A 2 31.11 31.28 -19.93
CA LEU A 2 29.95 31.15 -19.04
C LEU A 2 30.05 29.82 -18.26
N PRO A 3 29.69 29.80 -16.97
CA PRO A 3 29.71 28.57 -16.18
C PRO A 3 28.70 27.58 -16.77
N LYS A 4 29.17 26.36 -17.06
CA LYS A 4 28.33 25.25 -17.52
C LYS A 4 27.17 25.06 -16.55
N PRO A 5 25.91 24.90 -17.03
CA PRO A 5 24.79 24.65 -16.15
C PRO A 5 25.06 23.35 -15.38
N LYS A 6 25.03 23.43 -14.05
CA LYS A 6 24.99 22.26 -13.17
C LYS A 6 23.86 21.37 -13.70
N ARG A 7 24.16 20.11 -14.04
CA ARG A 7 23.15 19.10 -14.37
C ARG A 7 22.14 19.11 -13.23
N CYS A 8 20.99 19.73 -13.48
CA CYS A 8 19.81 19.54 -12.68
C CYS A 8 19.56 18.03 -12.76
N ARG A 9 19.72 17.30 -11.66
CA ARG A 9 19.28 15.91 -11.62
C ARG A 9 17.78 15.98 -11.84
N GLN A 10 17.36 15.74 -13.08
CA GLN A 10 15.97 15.60 -13.45
C GLN A 10 15.49 14.37 -12.66
N PHE A 11 14.80 14.60 -11.55
CA PHE A 11 14.10 13.55 -10.83
C PHE A 11 12.94 13.12 -11.73
N THR A 12 13.20 12.17 -12.62
CA THR A 12 12.16 11.49 -13.40
C THR A 12 11.36 10.60 -12.46
N LEU A 13 10.05 10.53 -12.68
CA LEU A 13 9.13 9.66 -11.93
C LEU A 13 9.57 8.18 -11.99
N ASP A 14 10.40 7.81 -12.97
CA ASP A 14 10.87 6.45 -13.22
C ASP A 14 11.76 5.89 -12.10
N ASN A 15 12.40 6.75 -11.29
CA ASN A 15 13.21 6.30 -10.15
C ASN A 15 12.39 6.09 -8.85
N PHE A 16 11.08 6.38 -8.87
CA PHE A 16 10.16 6.26 -7.74
C PHE A 16 9.37 4.93 -7.72
N VAL A 17 9.65 3.98 -8.63
CA VAL A 17 8.72 2.89 -8.99
C VAL A 17 9.37 1.50 -8.99
N SER A 18 10.11 1.12 -7.94
CA SER A 18 10.54 -0.30 -7.83
C SER A 18 9.54 -1.18 -7.07
N ARG A 19 8.66 -0.60 -6.26
CA ARG A 19 7.82 -1.36 -5.30
C ARG A 19 6.31 -1.23 -5.49
N MET A 20 5.85 -0.30 -6.31
CA MET A 20 4.44 -0.20 -6.68
C MET A 20 4.24 -0.53 -8.15
N LYS A 21 3.27 -1.39 -8.44
CA LYS A 21 2.85 -1.70 -9.80
C LYS A 21 1.52 -1.01 -10.07
N PHE A 22 1.52 -0.23 -11.14
CA PHE A 22 0.34 0.49 -11.60
C PHE A 22 -0.16 -0.16 -12.89
N ARG A 23 -1.38 -0.67 -12.89
CA ARG A 23 -1.96 -1.37 -14.04
C ARG A 23 -3.31 -0.78 -14.41
N LYS A 24 -3.63 -0.79 -15.69
CA LYS A 24 -4.98 -0.49 -16.19
C LYS A 24 -5.55 -1.72 -16.86
N VAL A 25 -6.80 -2.04 -16.53
CA VAL A 25 -7.52 -3.20 -17.06
C VAL A 25 -8.80 -2.71 -17.70
N LYS A 26 -9.01 -2.99 -18.99
CA LYS A 26 -10.24 -2.59 -19.68
C LYS A 26 -11.45 -3.29 -19.05
N ASP A 27 -12.55 -2.57 -18.90
CA ASP A 27 -13.83 -3.16 -18.50
C ASP A 27 -14.42 -4.00 -19.64
N THR A 28 -15.35 -4.89 -19.31
CA THR A 28 -16.02 -5.79 -20.26
C THR A 28 -16.85 -5.07 -21.33
N THR A 29 -17.21 -3.80 -21.07
CA THR A 29 -17.97 -2.94 -22.00
C THR A 29 -17.10 -2.19 -23.00
N GLY A 30 -15.77 -2.16 -22.81
CA GLY A 30 -14.81 -1.47 -23.67
C GLY A 30 -14.79 0.06 -23.58
N THR A 31 -15.71 0.68 -22.84
CA THR A 31 -15.83 2.15 -22.69
C THR A 31 -15.14 2.71 -21.44
N GLY A 32 -14.69 1.84 -20.53
CA GLY A 32 -14.00 2.21 -19.29
C GLY A 32 -12.82 1.30 -18.94
N HIS A 33 -12.12 1.63 -17.86
CA HIS A 33 -11.03 0.83 -17.31
C HIS A 33 -11.01 0.87 -15.78
N HIS A 34 -10.47 -0.19 -15.19
CA HIS A 34 -10.07 -0.24 -13.79
C HIS A 34 -8.60 0.15 -13.65
N SER A 35 -8.31 0.99 -12.66
CA SER A 35 -6.95 1.40 -12.30
C SER A 35 -6.53 0.65 -11.03
N LEU A 36 -5.47 -0.14 -11.14
CA LEU A 36 -4.96 -1.01 -10.08
C LEU A 36 -3.64 -0.48 -9.56
N VAL A 37 -3.54 -0.44 -8.23
CA VAL A 37 -2.31 -0.12 -7.50
C VAL A 37 -1.97 -1.32 -6.64
N GLU A 38 -0.82 -1.93 -6.89
CA GLU A 38 -0.30 -3.04 -6.11
C GLU A 38 0.98 -2.62 -5.42
N VAL A 39 1.06 -2.89 -4.13
CA VAL A 39 2.27 -2.68 -3.33
C VAL A 39 2.94 -4.03 -3.19
N GLY A 40 4.12 -4.15 -3.79
CA GLY A 40 4.95 -5.35 -3.65
C GLY A 40 5.64 -5.42 -2.29
N ASP A 41 6.28 -6.56 -2.05
CA ASP A 41 7.08 -6.78 -0.86
C ASP A 41 8.35 -5.92 -0.88
N PHE A 42 8.79 -5.53 0.31
CA PHE A 42 9.99 -4.71 0.49
C PHE A 42 10.62 -4.94 1.86
N GLU A 43 11.91 -4.63 1.96
CA GLU A 43 12.68 -4.91 3.18
C GLU A 43 13.53 -3.72 3.64
N PHE A 44 13.66 -3.60 4.96
CA PHE A 44 14.62 -2.75 5.69
C PHE A 44 14.64 -1.28 5.26
N VAL A 45 13.46 -0.69 5.05
CA VAL A 45 13.38 0.72 4.63
C VAL A 45 13.00 1.66 5.75
N ASN A 46 13.29 2.94 5.56
CA ASN A 46 12.78 3.96 6.45
C ASN A 46 11.24 4.03 6.34
N PRO A 47 10.49 3.86 7.44
CA PRO A 47 9.03 3.80 7.39
C PRO A 47 8.40 5.07 6.82
N THR A 48 8.86 6.24 7.25
CA THR A 48 8.35 7.55 6.79
C THR A 48 8.53 7.72 5.28
N ASN A 49 9.71 7.39 4.76
CA ASN A 49 9.99 7.49 3.33
C ASN A 49 9.11 6.53 2.53
N GLN A 50 8.99 5.27 2.96
CA GLN A 50 8.17 4.27 2.27
C GLN A 50 6.69 4.66 2.25
N ILE A 51 6.14 5.14 3.38
CA ILE A 51 4.75 5.57 3.48
C ILE A 51 4.51 6.83 2.62
N SER A 52 5.44 7.78 2.64
CA SER A 52 5.40 8.99 1.79
C SER A 52 5.40 8.62 0.30
N GLU A 53 6.30 7.73 -0.11
CA GLU A 53 6.42 7.25 -1.49
C GLU A 53 5.13 6.59 -1.95
N MET A 54 4.57 5.69 -1.12
CA MET A 54 3.30 5.02 -1.38
C MET A 54 2.15 6.00 -1.54
N PHE A 55 2.02 6.97 -0.63
CA PHE A 55 0.99 8.01 -0.71
C PHE A 55 1.13 8.84 -1.99
N ILE A 56 2.32 9.42 -2.23
CA ILE A 56 2.53 10.35 -3.34
C ILE A 56 2.33 9.66 -4.69
N SER A 57 2.90 8.47 -4.87
CA SER A 57 2.86 7.79 -6.17
C SER A 57 1.46 7.27 -6.50
N SER A 58 0.75 6.69 -5.53
CA SER A 58 -0.63 6.24 -5.74
C SER A 58 -1.57 7.41 -6.04
N ARG A 59 -1.43 8.53 -5.32
CA ARG A 59 -2.24 9.74 -5.55
C ARG A 59 -1.94 10.36 -6.92
N ILE A 60 -0.68 10.49 -7.32
CA ILE A 60 -0.32 10.97 -8.67
C ILE A 60 -0.91 10.08 -9.74
N PHE A 61 -0.82 8.75 -9.60
CA PHE A 61 -1.37 7.82 -10.57
C PHE A 61 -2.88 7.96 -10.73
N LEU A 62 -3.62 7.94 -9.61
CA LEU A 62 -5.08 8.02 -9.61
C LEU A 62 -5.59 9.38 -10.10
N GLU A 63 -5.00 10.49 -9.62
CA GLU A 63 -5.38 11.85 -10.03
C GLU A 63 -5.06 12.11 -11.50
N ARG A 64 -3.89 11.65 -11.99
CA ARG A 64 -3.54 11.74 -13.41
C ARG A 64 -4.54 10.97 -14.26
N ASP A 65 -4.96 9.80 -13.81
CA ASP A 65 -5.93 8.99 -14.53
C ASP A 65 -7.32 9.66 -14.58
N PHE A 66 -7.78 10.19 -13.45
CA PHE A 66 -9.02 10.96 -13.37
C PHE A 66 -8.98 12.21 -14.25
N LEU A 67 -7.89 12.98 -14.21
CA LEU A 67 -7.74 14.19 -15.02
C LEU A 67 -7.75 13.88 -16.53
N ARG A 68 -7.14 12.77 -16.96
CA ARG A 68 -7.28 12.29 -18.35
C ARG A 68 -8.72 11.97 -18.70
N PHE A 69 -9.43 11.28 -17.80
CA PHE A 69 -10.81 10.88 -18.01
C PHE A 69 -11.74 12.09 -18.24
N VAL A 70 -11.54 13.18 -17.50
CA VAL A 70 -12.31 14.43 -17.70
C VAL A 70 -11.79 15.32 -18.85
N GLY A 71 -10.85 14.81 -19.67
CA GLY A 71 -10.33 15.52 -20.84
C GLY A 71 -9.29 16.60 -20.54
N PHE A 72 -8.75 16.66 -19.32
CA PHE A 72 -7.71 17.63 -18.97
C PHE A 72 -6.34 17.17 -19.51
N PRO A 73 -5.52 18.07 -20.12
CA PRO A 73 -4.23 17.70 -20.73
C PRO A 73 -3.12 17.50 -19.69
N ILE A 74 -3.33 16.58 -18.73
CA ILE A 74 -2.43 16.34 -17.60
C ILE A 74 -1.04 15.82 -18.01
N ASP A 75 -0.92 15.25 -19.22
CA ASP A 75 0.36 14.78 -19.74
C ASP A 75 1.30 15.90 -20.19
N ASN A 76 0.82 17.15 -20.20
CA ASN A 76 1.69 18.31 -20.31
C ASN A 76 2.66 18.35 -19.10
N PRO A 77 3.99 18.51 -19.31
CA PRO A 77 4.97 18.52 -18.22
C PRO A 77 4.71 19.56 -17.12
N ILE A 78 4.16 20.73 -17.48
CA ILE A 78 3.81 21.79 -16.52
C ILE A 78 2.64 21.33 -15.65
N ALA A 79 1.59 20.79 -16.28
CA ALA A 79 0.42 20.27 -15.58
C ALA A 79 0.79 19.14 -14.61
N LEU A 80 1.61 18.19 -15.07
CA LEU A 80 2.12 17.11 -14.23
C LEU A 80 2.97 17.65 -13.07
N GLY A 81 3.82 18.65 -13.33
CA GLY A 81 4.62 19.31 -12.31
C GLY A 81 3.77 20.02 -11.25
N VAL A 82 2.67 20.66 -11.65
CA VAL A 82 1.69 21.27 -10.72
C VAL A 82 1.01 20.21 -9.89
N LEU A 83 0.53 19.11 -10.50
CA LEU A 83 -0.08 17.99 -9.78
C LEU A 83 0.89 17.39 -8.76
N THR A 84 2.13 17.09 -9.15
CA THR A 84 3.15 16.55 -8.25
C THR A 84 3.42 17.48 -7.07
N LYS A 85 3.52 18.81 -7.31
CA LYS A 85 3.70 19.79 -6.22
C LYS A 85 2.50 19.82 -5.28
N LYS A 86 1.28 19.79 -5.81
CA LYS A 86 0.04 19.73 -5.02
C LYS A 86 0.02 18.50 -4.13
N ILE A 87 0.25 17.30 -4.69
CA ILE A 87 0.25 16.05 -3.92
C ILE A 87 1.35 16.00 -2.86
N LYS A 88 2.54 16.56 -3.14
CA LYS A 88 3.59 16.69 -2.12
C LYS A 88 3.16 17.58 -0.96
N LYS A 89 2.48 18.69 -1.23
CA LYS A 89 1.92 19.56 -0.19
C LYS A 89 0.84 18.85 0.63
N GLU A 90 -0.03 18.07 -0.02
CA GLU A 90 -1.02 17.23 0.68
C GLU A 90 -0.33 16.20 1.59
N TRP A 91 0.77 15.59 1.13
CA TRP A 91 1.57 14.71 1.99
C TRP A 91 2.17 15.46 3.18
N ASP A 92 2.71 16.67 2.98
CA ASP A 92 3.26 17.47 4.08
C ASP A 92 2.20 17.80 5.15
N GLU A 93 0.96 18.05 4.72
CA GLU A 93 -0.19 18.25 5.60
C GLU A 93 -0.58 16.95 6.31
N LYS A 94 -0.75 15.85 5.56
CA LYS A 94 -1.10 14.53 6.14
C LYS A 94 -0.02 14.01 7.09
N TYR A 95 1.25 14.24 6.81
CA TYR A 95 2.36 13.85 7.67
C TYR A 95 2.32 14.61 8.99
N LYS A 96 1.96 15.90 8.99
CA LYS A 96 1.73 16.66 10.24
C LYS A 96 0.57 16.09 11.05
N GLU A 97 -0.54 15.75 10.40
CA GLU A 97 -1.67 15.07 11.04
C GLU A 97 -1.22 13.76 11.68
N LEU A 98 -0.54 12.88 10.93
CA LEU A 98 -0.04 11.59 11.40
C LEU A 98 0.90 11.72 12.61
N LYS A 99 1.71 12.78 12.68
CA LYS A 99 2.55 13.04 13.86
C LYS A 99 1.78 13.47 15.10
N SER A 100 0.58 14.02 14.91
CA SER A 100 -0.33 14.43 15.98
C SER A 100 -1.32 13.34 16.41
N VAL A 101 -1.41 12.22 15.67
CA VAL A 101 -2.26 11.10 16.02
C VAL A 101 -1.83 10.55 17.38
N ASP A 102 -2.81 10.44 18.30
CA ASP A 102 -2.61 9.80 19.59
C ASP A 102 -2.47 8.29 19.41
N ILE A 103 -1.27 7.79 19.70
CA ILE A 103 -0.92 6.37 19.63
C ILE A 103 -1.01 5.82 21.05
N PRO A 104 -1.75 4.72 21.28
CA PRO A 104 -1.82 4.12 22.60
C PRO A 104 -0.44 3.87 23.19
N GLU A 105 -0.17 4.42 24.38
CA GLU A 105 1.11 4.28 25.08
C GLU A 105 1.62 2.82 25.16
N PRO A 106 0.78 1.80 25.43
CA PRO A 106 1.23 0.41 25.47
C PRO A 106 1.90 -0.05 24.16
N LEU A 107 1.44 0.48 23.01
CA LEU A 107 1.99 0.14 21.71
C LEU A 107 3.40 0.74 21.51
N LEU A 108 3.62 1.99 21.90
CA LEU A 108 4.96 2.59 21.85
C LEU A 108 5.90 1.89 22.84
N LYS A 109 5.40 1.57 24.03
CA LYS A 109 6.18 0.90 25.07
C LYS A 109 6.66 -0.48 24.64
N VAL A 110 5.89 -1.21 23.83
CA VAL A 110 6.27 -2.53 23.33
C VAL A 110 7.60 -2.50 22.56
N LEU A 111 7.92 -1.37 21.91
CA LEU A 111 9.16 -1.20 21.14
C LEU A 111 10.43 -1.17 21.99
N THR A 112 10.31 -1.05 23.31
CA THR A 112 11.44 -0.85 24.22
C THR A 112 11.61 -1.98 25.25
N VAL A 113 10.55 -2.76 25.50
CA VAL A 113 10.56 -3.82 26.51
C VAL A 113 11.05 -5.16 25.95
N ASP A 114 11.94 -5.81 26.71
CA ASP A 114 12.58 -7.07 26.30
C ASP A 114 11.83 -8.32 26.76
N SER A 115 10.98 -8.17 27.78
CA SER A 115 10.24 -9.30 28.35
C SER A 115 9.02 -9.63 27.50
N LYS A 116 8.99 -10.85 26.93
CA LYS A 116 7.80 -11.39 26.24
C LYS A 116 6.54 -11.32 27.09
N LYS A 117 6.65 -11.57 28.40
CA LYS A 117 5.51 -11.48 29.34
C LYS A 117 4.94 -10.04 29.38
N GLU A 118 5.84 -9.06 29.38
CA GLU A 118 5.45 -7.65 29.39
C GLU A 118 4.87 -7.21 28.04
N GLN A 119 5.46 -7.66 26.92
CA GLN A 119 4.90 -7.42 25.59
C GLN A 119 3.46 -7.94 25.47
N ILE A 120 3.21 -9.18 25.92
CA ILE A 120 1.86 -9.77 25.95
C ILE A 120 0.93 -8.94 26.82
N ARG A 121 1.39 -8.47 27.99
CA ARG A 121 0.58 -7.65 28.90
C ARG A 121 0.20 -6.30 28.26
N LEU A 122 1.13 -5.64 27.58
CA LEU A 122 0.92 -4.35 26.93
C LEU A 122 -0.01 -4.44 25.72
N LEU A 123 0.11 -5.52 24.94
CA LEU A 123 -0.70 -5.73 23.73
C LEU A 123 -2.08 -6.33 24.03
N LYS A 124 -2.35 -6.75 25.27
CA LYS A 124 -3.61 -7.39 25.65
C LYS A 124 -4.78 -6.43 25.46
N ASN A 125 -5.77 -6.84 24.66
CA ASN A 125 -6.98 -6.07 24.33
C ASN A 125 -6.71 -4.72 23.65
N LEU A 126 -5.52 -4.55 23.06
CA LEU A 126 -5.21 -3.34 22.31
C LEU A 126 -5.95 -3.38 20.97
N SER A 127 -6.59 -2.26 20.62
CA SER A 127 -7.18 -2.04 19.30
C SER A 127 -6.58 -0.79 18.68
N LEU A 128 -6.40 -0.82 17.37
CA LEU A 128 -5.80 0.25 16.58
C LEU A 128 -6.61 0.45 15.31
N ASN A 129 -6.83 1.71 14.95
CA ASN A 129 -7.32 2.04 13.62
C ASN A 129 -6.16 2.19 12.63
N ASN A 130 -6.48 2.38 11.34
CA ASN A 130 -5.48 2.52 10.29
C ASN A 130 -4.57 3.74 10.47
N GLU A 131 -5.10 4.88 10.92
CA GLU A 131 -4.29 6.08 11.13
C GLU A 131 -3.29 5.90 12.26
N GLN A 132 -3.72 5.27 13.37
CA GLN A 132 -2.85 4.91 14.49
C GLN A 132 -1.77 3.90 14.08
N LEU A 133 -2.10 2.92 13.24
CA LEU A 133 -1.13 1.97 12.71
C LEU A 133 -0.07 2.67 11.86
N VAL A 134 -0.48 3.55 10.93
CA VAL A 134 0.46 4.30 10.08
C VAL A 134 1.32 5.25 10.92
N ALA A 135 0.72 5.98 11.86
CA ALA A 135 1.44 6.85 12.78
C ALA A 135 2.46 6.06 13.63
N PHE A 136 2.07 4.88 14.13
CA PHE A 136 2.96 3.99 14.88
C PHE A 136 4.18 3.55 14.06
N LEU A 137 3.99 3.15 12.79
CA LEU A 137 5.11 2.78 11.91
C LEU A 137 6.08 3.94 11.69
N ILE A 138 5.56 5.17 11.50
CA ILE A 138 6.37 6.39 11.40
C ILE A 138 7.16 6.63 12.69
N ARG A 139 6.49 6.61 13.85
CA ARG A 139 7.15 6.81 15.15
C ARG A 139 8.21 5.75 15.44
N ALA A 140 7.94 4.48 15.12
CA ALA A 140 8.92 3.40 15.28
C ALA A 140 10.22 3.68 14.53
N GLY A 141 10.13 4.24 13.32
CA GLY A 141 11.30 4.66 12.54
C GLY A 141 11.98 5.90 13.10
N GLU A 142 11.23 6.97 13.32
CA GLU A 142 11.77 8.28 13.67
C GLU A 142 12.29 8.35 15.11
N ASP A 143 11.50 7.86 16.06
CA ASP A 143 11.78 8.02 17.49
C ASP A 143 12.60 6.85 18.04
N PHE A 144 12.45 5.66 17.44
CA PHE A 144 13.08 4.42 17.95
C PHE A 144 14.09 3.79 16.98
N GLY A 145 14.21 4.27 15.74
CA GLY A 145 15.22 3.81 14.78
C GLY A 145 14.96 2.43 14.17
N TYR A 146 13.70 1.97 14.13
CA TYR A 146 13.34 0.74 13.44
C TYR A 146 13.29 0.94 11.92
N SER A 147 13.79 -0.04 11.18
CA SER A 147 13.51 -0.21 9.76
C SER A 147 12.19 -0.94 9.56
N TYR A 148 11.60 -0.83 8.37
CA TYR A 148 10.29 -1.40 8.04
C TYR A 148 10.37 -2.31 6.81
N SER A 149 9.80 -3.50 6.95
CA SER A 149 9.62 -4.48 5.86
C SER A 149 8.15 -4.89 5.77
N GLN A 150 7.72 -5.30 4.58
CA GLN A 150 6.40 -5.86 4.36
C GLN A 150 6.48 -7.07 3.43
N TYR A 151 5.73 -8.12 3.80
CA TYR A 151 5.58 -9.33 3.01
C TYR A 151 4.11 -9.69 2.87
N THR A 152 3.74 -10.23 1.71
CA THR A 152 2.38 -10.65 1.42
C THR A 152 2.34 -12.15 1.24
N GLY A 153 1.55 -12.83 2.07
CA GLY A 153 1.23 -14.24 1.93
C GLY A 153 -0.19 -14.42 1.44
N GLU A 154 -0.37 -15.15 0.34
CA GLU A 154 -1.69 -15.49 -0.19
C GLU A 154 -1.87 -17.00 -0.20
N HIS A 155 -3.00 -17.45 0.36
CA HIS A 155 -3.39 -18.85 0.37
C HIS A 155 -4.73 -19.00 -0.34
N LEU A 156 -4.70 -19.71 -1.46
CA LEU A 156 -5.89 -20.10 -2.20
C LEU A 156 -6.41 -21.47 -1.72
N PRO A 157 -7.69 -21.78 -1.92
CA PRO A 157 -8.23 -23.11 -1.69
C PRO A 157 -7.45 -24.20 -2.44
N LYS A 158 -7.37 -25.40 -1.84
CA LYS A 158 -6.69 -26.56 -2.44
C LYS A 158 -7.25 -26.84 -3.85
N GLY A 159 -6.35 -27.06 -4.81
CA GLY A 159 -6.71 -27.31 -6.21
C GLY A 159 -6.91 -26.06 -7.07
N LEU A 160 -6.75 -24.86 -6.50
CA LEU A 160 -6.77 -23.59 -7.23
C LEU A 160 -5.40 -22.90 -7.31
N ALA A 161 -4.41 -23.36 -6.53
CA ALA A 161 -3.08 -22.74 -6.44
C ALA A 161 -2.32 -22.70 -7.78
N ASP A 162 -2.49 -23.74 -8.61
CA ASP A 162 -1.80 -23.85 -9.90
C ASP A 162 -2.57 -23.20 -11.06
N LYS A 163 -3.74 -22.59 -10.79
CA LYS A 163 -4.60 -22.01 -11.83
C LYS A 163 -4.31 -20.52 -12.04
N LYS A 164 -4.42 -20.06 -13.28
CA LYS A 164 -4.38 -18.62 -13.59
C LYS A 164 -5.60 -17.90 -13.00
N LEU A 165 -5.40 -17.14 -11.92
CA LEU A 165 -6.41 -16.24 -11.34
C LEU A 165 -6.88 -15.20 -12.36
N PRO A 166 -8.15 -14.75 -12.29
CA PRO A 166 -8.60 -13.62 -13.08
C PRO A 166 -7.83 -12.36 -12.71
N THR A 167 -7.73 -11.41 -13.64
CA THR A 167 -7.08 -10.13 -13.36
C THR A 167 -7.86 -9.35 -12.31
N LEU A 168 -9.19 -9.38 -12.40
CA LEU A 168 -10.12 -8.82 -11.44
C LEU A 168 -11.37 -9.69 -11.39
N ALA A 169 -11.92 -9.86 -10.20
CA ALA A 169 -13.22 -10.49 -10.02
C ALA A 169 -13.99 -9.78 -8.91
N GLU A 170 -15.30 -9.67 -9.10
CA GLU A 170 -16.23 -9.07 -8.17
C GLU A 170 -17.34 -10.08 -7.87
N LEU A 171 -17.58 -10.34 -6.59
CA LEU A 171 -18.72 -11.10 -6.11
C LEU A 171 -19.79 -10.08 -5.68
N LYS A 172 -20.91 -10.06 -6.40
CA LYS A 172 -22.06 -9.19 -6.08
C LYS A 172 -22.88 -9.78 -4.94
N GLU A 173 -23.74 -8.96 -4.36
CA GLU A 173 -24.65 -9.34 -3.26
C GLU A 173 -25.63 -10.47 -3.64
N ASP A 174 -26.04 -10.55 -4.90
CA ASP A 174 -26.90 -11.62 -5.44
C ASP A 174 -26.14 -12.94 -5.70
N GLY A 175 -24.83 -12.96 -5.43
CA GLY A 175 -23.96 -14.09 -5.65
C GLY A 175 -23.44 -14.22 -7.08
N GLU A 176 -23.74 -13.28 -7.97
CA GLU A 176 -23.17 -13.22 -9.32
C GLU A 176 -21.67 -12.89 -9.25
N VAL A 177 -20.87 -13.63 -10.02
CA VAL A 177 -19.44 -13.34 -10.22
C VAL A 177 -19.23 -12.62 -11.54
N LYS A 178 -18.75 -11.38 -11.46
CA LYS A 178 -18.19 -10.65 -12.61
C LYS A 178 -16.70 -10.94 -12.71
N ILE A 179 -16.25 -11.39 -13.89
CA ILE A 179 -14.84 -11.70 -14.16
C ILE A 179 -14.33 -10.69 -15.20
N ILE A 180 -13.15 -10.12 -14.94
CA ILE A 180 -12.45 -9.23 -15.86
C ILE A 180 -11.04 -9.78 -16.09
N GLY A 181 -10.68 -9.92 -17.37
CA GLY A 181 -9.43 -10.54 -17.80
C GLY A 181 -9.53 -12.06 -17.99
N GLU A 182 -8.45 -12.66 -18.47
CA GLU A 182 -8.38 -14.10 -18.73
C GLU A 182 -8.16 -14.90 -17.43
N THR A 183 -8.82 -16.07 -17.35
CA THR A 183 -8.64 -17.04 -16.26
C THR A 183 -8.94 -18.45 -16.75
N GLU A 184 -8.31 -19.44 -16.11
CA GLU A 184 -8.59 -20.87 -16.30
C GLU A 184 -9.64 -21.40 -15.31
N MET A 185 -10.18 -20.51 -14.47
CA MET A 185 -11.12 -20.85 -13.41
C MET A 185 -12.56 -20.74 -13.90
N THR A 186 -13.41 -21.66 -13.46
CA THR A 186 -14.86 -21.53 -13.65
C THR A 186 -15.40 -20.42 -12.74
N LYS A 187 -16.58 -19.87 -13.05
CA LYS A 187 -17.25 -18.89 -12.17
C LYS A 187 -17.38 -19.39 -10.72
N GLY A 188 -17.70 -20.67 -10.54
CA GLY A 188 -17.77 -21.30 -9.21
C GLY A 188 -16.41 -21.36 -8.50
N GLN A 189 -15.33 -21.63 -9.23
CA GLN A 189 -13.97 -21.60 -8.67
C GLN A 189 -13.52 -20.17 -8.34
N VAL A 190 -13.87 -19.18 -9.16
CA VAL A 190 -13.61 -17.78 -8.84
C VAL A 190 -14.38 -17.36 -7.58
N LYS A 191 -15.67 -17.70 -7.48
CA LYS A 191 -16.46 -17.47 -6.25
C LYS A 191 -15.79 -18.08 -5.02
N GLN A 192 -15.40 -19.35 -5.11
CA GLN A 192 -14.69 -20.04 -4.04
C GLN A 192 -13.36 -19.36 -3.68
N SER A 193 -12.60 -18.91 -4.68
CA SER A 193 -11.33 -18.20 -4.46
C SER A 193 -11.49 -16.80 -3.92
N ILE A 194 -12.67 -16.18 -4.07
CA ILE A 194 -13.00 -14.97 -3.32
C ILE A 194 -13.26 -15.45 -1.90
N GLU A 195 -14.40 -16.08 -1.65
CA GLU A 195 -14.93 -16.40 -0.30
C GLU A 195 -13.96 -17.13 0.65
N GLN A 196 -13.07 -17.98 0.13
CA GLN A 196 -12.18 -18.83 0.93
C GLN A 196 -10.70 -18.43 0.84
N ARG A 197 -10.37 -17.34 0.14
CA ARG A 197 -8.99 -16.84 0.06
C ARG A 197 -8.58 -16.22 1.38
N HIS A 198 -7.35 -16.53 1.78
CA HIS A 198 -6.72 -15.92 2.93
C HIS A 198 -5.49 -15.13 2.49
N VAL A 199 -5.55 -13.80 2.63
CA VAL A 199 -4.39 -12.91 2.41
C VAL A 199 -3.92 -12.36 3.75
N ALA A 200 -2.64 -12.58 4.04
CA ALA A 200 -1.96 -12.00 5.18
C ALA A 200 -0.89 -11.03 4.69
N VAL A 201 -0.86 -9.84 5.28
CA VAL A 201 0.22 -8.87 5.09
C VAL A 201 0.98 -8.79 6.40
N SER A 202 2.23 -9.22 6.39
CA SER A 202 3.13 -9.18 7.54
C SER A 202 4.02 -7.95 7.45
N LYS A 203 3.94 -7.09 8.47
CA LYS A 203 4.69 -5.84 8.58
C LYS A 203 5.73 -6.00 9.68
N PHE A 204 7.01 -5.90 9.35
CA PHE A 204 8.11 -6.06 10.29
C PHE A 204 8.73 -4.72 10.63
N LEU A 205 8.96 -4.48 11.92
CA LEU A 205 9.81 -3.42 12.43
C LEU A 205 11.10 -4.07 12.92
N ASP A 206 12.23 -3.74 12.32
CA ASP A 206 13.53 -4.37 12.63
C ASP A 206 14.56 -3.35 13.09
N LYS A 207 15.23 -3.66 14.21
CA LYS A 207 16.36 -2.92 14.78
C LYS A 207 17.47 -3.89 15.22
N GLY A 208 17.86 -4.81 14.34
CA GLY A 208 18.91 -5.78 14.59
C GLY A 208 18.46 -6.94 15.48
N ASP A 209 18.82 -6.92 16.75
CA ASP A 209 18.46 -7.98 17.71
C ASP A 209 17.01 -7.91 18.19
N LYS A 210 16.35 -6.75 17.98
CA LYS A 210 14.93 -6.54 18.30
C LYS A 210 14.13 -6.37 17.03
N TRP A 211 13.06 -7.17 16.91
CA TRP A 211 12.11 -7.03 15.83
C TRP A 211 10.67 -7.26 16.33
N HIS A 212 9.73 -6.63 15.64
CA HIS A 212 8.29 -6.80 15.87
C HIS A 212 7.62 -7.18 14.56
N CYS A 213 6.65 -8.09 14.60
CA CYS A 213 5.82 -8.42 13.45
C CYS A 213 4.36 -8.09 13.76
N LEU A 214 3.75 -7.28 12.90
CA LEU A 214 2.34 -6.95 12.89
C LEU A 214 1.71 -7.69 11.73
N MET A 215 0.75 -8.58 12.02
CA MET A 215 0.05 -9.33 10.99
C MET A 215 -1.32 -8.70 10.72
N GLN A 216 -1.52 -8.25 9.48
CA GLN A 216 -2.80 -7.78 8.99
C GLN A 216 -3.43 -8.88 8.16
N MET A 217 -4.52 -9.47 8.66
CA MET A 217 -5.32 -10.42 7.89
C MET A 217 -6.40 -9.65 7.13
N LEU A 218 -6.41 -9.76 5.81
CA LEU A 218 -7.48 -9.23 4.98
C LEU A 218 -8.59 -10.28 4.99
N ALA A 219 -9.49 -10.16 5.96
CA ALA A 219 -10.74 -10.92 5.97
C ALA A 219 -11.71 -10.32 4.94
N HIS A 220 -12.60 -11.17 4.42
CA HIS A 220 -13.71 -10.71 3.60
C HIS A 220 -14.58 -9.75 4.41
N CYS A 221 -14.85 -8.56 3.85
CA CYS A 221 -16.01 -7.78 4.29
C CYS A 221 -17.24 -8.60 3.90
N THR A 222 -17.81 -9.30 4.88
CA THR A 222 -19.18 -9.82 4.83
C THR A 222 -20.19 -8.69 4.97
#